data_AF-A0A9D7EDK9-F1
#
_entry.id   AF-A0A9D7EDK9-F1
#
_cell.length_a   1.000
_cell.length_b   1.000
_cell.length_c   1.000
_cell.angle_alpha   90.00
_cell.angle_beta   90.00
_cell.angle_gamma   90.00
#
_symmetry.space_group_name_H-M   'P 1'
#
loop_
_entity.id
_entity.type
_entity.pdbx_description
1 polymer ?
#
loop_
_entity_poly.entity_id
_entity_poly.type
_entity_poly.pdbx_seq_one_letter_code
_entity_poly.pdbx_strand_id
1 'polypeptide(L)'
;MDDINKLQGTWNIASLELEGVKQPDGAFHGAQITIKNDSFVTLSMGSTYKGTFTLNSAATPKTIDMHFSEGPEKDNTSLGIYEIDGDSWRLCLTMTSKSRPKSFTTSPGSGHALETLVRTDSSSAAKTTRGKGEADTAKVILADIEFAPVPELQGEWKMVSGTRDGYPLEAMMVNSAKRVVNGSETIVSFGGQMFLRANVKVDKTKSPFEIDYHNIAGMGAGKIQHGIYKLEDGLLSLIYASPGAARPKSFDTKQGDGLTYTIWKKQQAG
;
A
#
# COMPACT_ATOMS: atom_id res chain seq x y z
N MET A 1 9.45 21.83 -20.93
CA MET A 1 10.27 20.60 -21.04
C MET A 1 11.10 20.30 -19.80
N ASP A 2 11.18 21.18 -18.79
CA ASP A 2 11.98 20.94 -17.57
C ASP A 2 11.23 20.14 -16.48
N ASP A 3 9.92 20.33 -16.35
CA ASP A 3 9.16 19.72 -15.25
C ASP A 3 9.05 18.18 -15.35
N ILE A 4 9.12 17.60 -16.55
CA ILE A 4 9.15 16.14 -16.72
C ILE A 4 10.42 15.54 -16.10
N ASN A 5 11.57 16.23 -16.21
CA ASN A 5 12.83 15.80 -15.62
C ASN A 5 12.77 15.92 -14.09
N LYS A 6 12.15 17.00 -13.58
CA LYS A 6 11.91 17.16 -12.14
C LYS A 6 11.00 16.07 -11.58
N LEU A 7 10.01 15.62 -12.34
CA LEU A 7 9.08 14.60 -11.89
C LEU A 7 9.66 13.18 -11.85
N GLN A 8 10.80 12.92 -12.50
CA GLN A 8 11.40 11.58 -12.53
C GLN A 8 11.67 11.02 -11.12
N GLY A 9 11.46 9.72 -10.94
CA GLY A 9 11.69 9.02 -9.69
C GLY A 9 10.40 8.64 -8.97
N THR A 10 10.53 8.27 -7.69
CA THR A 10 9.43 7.74 -6.88
C THR A 10 8.97 8.77 -5.87
N TRP A 11 7.65 8.96 -5.77
CA TRP A 11 6.99 9.94 -4.91
C TRP A 11 6.05 9.23 -3.95
N ASN A 12 6.12 9.54 -2.65
CA ASN A 12 5.18 9.04 -1.65
C ASN A 12 4.03 10.02 -1.49
N ILE A 13 2.79 9.52 -1.40
CA ILE A 13 1.65 10.36 -1.05
C ILE A 13 1.75 10.75 0.42
N ALA A 14 1.88 12.06 0.69
CA ALA A 14 1.94 12.65 2.02
C ALA A 14 0.57 13.15 2.50
N SER A 15 -0.34 13.47 1.57
CA SER A 15 -1.72 13.87 1.87
C SER A 15 -2.62 13.52 0.70
N LEU A 16 -3.83 13.05 1.00
CA LEU A 16 -4.89 12.80 0.02
C LEU A 16 -6.19 13.42 0.52
N GLU A 17 -6.86 14.18 -0.34
CA GLU A 17 -8.19 14.74 -0.09
C GLU A 17 -9.10 14.37 -1.27
N LEU A 18 -10.22 13.73 -0.97
CA LEU A 18 -11.20 13.28 -1.96
C LEU A 18 -12.49 14.05 -1.75
N GLU A 19 -12.91 14.83 -2.75
CA GLU A 19 -14.17 15.60 -2.70
C GLU A 19 -14.36 16.41 -1.40
N GLY A 20 -13.31 17.10 -0.94
CA GLY A 20 -13.32 17.92 0.26
C GLY A 20 -13.13 17.14 1.56
N VAL A 21 -12.99 15.81 1.49
CA VAL A 21 -12.75 14.94 2.65
C VAL A 21 -11.29 14.54 2.70
N LYS A 22 -10.57 15.07 3.69
CA LYS A 22 -9.19 14.65 3.98
C LYS A 22 -9.20 13.19 4.39
N GLN A 23 -8.43 12.39 3.67
CA GLN A 23 -8.25 10.99 3.99
C GLN A 23 -7.27 10.88 5.15
N PRO A 24 -7.47 9.92 6.07
CA PRO A 24 -6.49 9.66 7.11
C PRO A 24 -5.21 9.07 6.50
N ASP A 25 -4.06 9.29 7.14
CA ASP A 25 -2.75 8.81 6.66
C ASP A 25 -2.74 7.31 6.34
N GLY A 26 -3.50 6.52 7.10
CA GLY A 26 -3.65 5.08 6.89
C GLY A 26 -4.27 4.70 5.53
N ALA A 27 -5.13 5.54 4.96
CA ALA A 27 -5.79 5.27 3.69
C ALA A 27 -4.79 5.22 2.53
N PHE A 28 -3.84 6.17 2.49
CA PHE A 28 -2.83 6.27 1.43
C PHE A 28 -1.43 5.80 1.88
N HIS A 29 -1.33 5.11 3.02
CA HIS A 29 -0.07 4.59 3.53
C HIS A 29 0.53 3.58 2.54
N GLY A 30 1.69 3.94 1.98
CA GLY A 30 2.41 3.12 1.00
C GLY A 30 1.93 3.32 -0.44
N ALA A 31 1.02 4.27 -0.66
CA ALA A 31 0.70 4.73 -2.00
C ALA A 31 1.87 5.54 -2.56
N GLN A 32 2.30 5.16 -3.76
CA GLN A 32 3.47 5.75 -4.42
C GLN A 32 3.20 5.95 -5.90
N ILE A 33 3.75 7.02 -6.45
CA ILE A 33 3.79 7.27 -7.90
C ILE A 33 5.24 7.21 -8.34
N THR A 34 5.57 6.28 -9.23
CA THR A 34 6.88 6.21 -9.89
C THR A 34 6.75 6.75 -11.30
N ILE A 35 7.56 7.75 -11.61
CA ILE A 35 7.64 8.39 -12.92
C ILE A 35 8.93 7.96 -13.61
N LYS A 36 8.80 7.44 -14.84
CA LYS A 36 9.92 7.13 -15.73
C LYS A 36 9.57 7.61 -17.13
N ASN A 37 10.37 8.54 -17.65
CA ASN A 37 10.09 9.28 -18.87
C ASN A 37 8.71 9.95 -18.77
N ASP A 38 7.81 9.62 -19.69
CA ASP A 38 6.41 10.06 -19.76
C ASP A 38 5.43 9.01 -19.21
N SER A 39 5.94 7.96 -18.57
CA SER A 39 5.13 6.88 -18.01
C SER A 39 5.06 6.98 -16.49
N PHE A 40 3.91 6.61 -15.94
CA PHE A 40 3.71 6.48 -14.51
C PHE A 40 3.27 5.06 -14.13
N VAL A 41 3.69 4.65 -12.94
CA VAL A 41 3.15 3.51 -12.22
C VAL A 41 2.74 4.01 -10.86
N THR A 42 1.46 3.88 -10.53
CA THR A 42 0.96 4.19 -9.19
C THR A 42 0.44 2.93 -8.53
N LEU A 43 0.86 2.72 -7.29
CA LEU A 43 0.24 1.75 -6.40
C LEU A 43 -0.70 2.54 -5.50
N SER A 44 -2.01 2.35 -5.67
CA SER A 44 -3.00 2.98 -4.81
C SER A 44 -4.02 1.95 -4.36
N MET A 45 -4.36 1.99 -3.08
CA MET A 45 -5.33 1.11 -2.45
C MET A 45 -5.11 -0.41 -2.65
N GLY A 46 -3.91 -0.85 -3.04
CA GLY A 46 -3.62 -2.27 -3.32
C GLY A 46 -3.77 -2.67 -4.79
N SER A 47 -4.13 -1.73 -5.66
CA SER A 47 -4.17 -1.89 -7.12
C SER A 47 -3.02 -1.13 -7.76
N THR A 48 -2.40 -1.74 -8.78
CA THR A 48 -1.42 -1.06 -9.63
C THR A 48 -2.14 -0.45 -10.81
N TYR A 49 -1.91 0.85 -11.02
CA TYR A 49 -2.33 1.55 -12.21
C TYR A 49 -1.08 1.92 -12.99
N LYS A 50 -1.14 1.78 -14.31
CA LYS A 50 -0.06 2.22 -15.19
C LYS A 50 -0.63 3.06 -16.30
N GLY A 51 0.21 3.94 -16.82
CA GLY A 51 -0.21 4.82 -17.87
C GLY A 51 0.89 5.75 -18.32
N THR A 52 0.49 6.70 -19.16
CA THR A 52 1.33 7.80 -19.62
C THR A 52 0.74 9.11 -19.16
N PHE A 53 1.57 10.15 -19.07
CA PHE A 53 1.10 11.47 -18.74
C PHE A 53 1.67 12.53 -19.67
N THR A 54 0.92 13.61 -19.85
CA THR A 54 1.36 14.79 -20.59
C THR A 54 1.31 16.02 -19.70
N LEU A 55 2.26 16.94 -19.87
CA LEU A 55 2.38 18.16 -19.09
C LEU A 55 2.29 19.39 -19.97
N ASN A 56 1.54 20.38 -19.53
CA ASN A 56 1.59 21.74 -20.06
C ASN A 56 2.06 22.70 -18.97
N SER A 57 3.37 22.96 -18.94
CA SER A 57 4.00 23.90 -17.99
C SER A 57 3.78 25.37 -18.35
N ALA A 58 3.23 25.68 -19.53
CA ALA A 58 2.96 27.06 -19.96
C ALA A 58 1.55 27.55 -19.54
N ALA A 59 0.65 26.63 -19.17
CA ALA A 59 -0.65 26.97 -18.61
C ALA A 59 -0.54 27.51 -17.18
N THR A 60 -1.51 28.33 -16.76
CA THR A 60 -1.62 28.83 -15.37
C THR A 60 -3.02 28.54 -14.84
N PRO A 61 -3.18 27.62 -13.86
CA PRO A 61 -2.16 26.72 -13.30
C PRO A 61 -1.58 25.73 -14.33
N LYS A 62 -0.40 25.17 -14.05
CA LYS A 62 0.20 24.15 -14.93
C LYS A 62 -0.70 22.92 -14.98
N THR A 63 -0.84 22.28 -16.14
CA THR A 63 -1.79 21.17 -16.32
C THR A 63 -1.10 19.85 -16.57
N ILE A 64 -1.70 18.77 -16.07
CA ILE A 64 -1.28 17.38 -16.26
C ILE A 64 -2.48 16.56 -16.76
N ASP A 65 -2.25 15.68 -17.73
CA ASP A 65 -3.22 14.67 -18.17
C ASP A 65 -2.63 13.30 -17.97
N MET A 66 -3.32 12.43 -17.24
CA MET A 66 -2.90 11.07 -16.94
C MET A 66 -3.81 10.09 -17.66
N HIS A 67 -3.25 9.38 -18.64
CA HIS A 67 -3.93 8.36 -19.41
C HIS A 67 -3.58 6.98 -18.87
N PHE A 68 -4.58 6.22 -18.41
CA PHE A 68 -4.38 4.92 -17.79
C PHE A 68 -4.43 3.80 -18.85
N SER A 69 -3.35 3.04 -18.98
CA SER A 69 -3.27 1.88 -19.87
C SER A 69 -3.52 0.54 -19.15
N GLU A 70 -3.36 0.51 -17.82
CA GLU A 70 -3.63 -0.65 -16.96
C GLU A 70 -4.26 -0.22 -15.63
N GLY A 71 -5.00 -1.15 -15.01
CA GLY A 71 -5.67 -0.96 -13.72
C GLY A 71 -7.18 -0.77 -13.86
N PRO A 72 -7.89 -0.55 -12.74
CA PRO A 72 -9.34 -0.32 -12.73
C PRO A 72 -9.82 0.82 -13.64
N GLU A 73 -8.97 1.82 -13.86
CA GLU A 73 -9.24 3.00 -14.70
C GLU A 73 -8.73 2.86 -16.13
N LYS A 74 -8.46 1.64 -16.61
CA LYS A 74 -7.93 1.43 -17.96
C LYS A 74 -8.78 2.13 -19.03
N ASP A 75 -8.09 2.75 -19.99
CA ASP A 75 -8.63 3.51 -21.12
C ASP A 75 -9.33 4.83 -20.72
N ASN A 76 -9.32 5.19 -19.42
CA ASN A 76 -9.75 6.51 -18.94
C ASN A 76 -8.58 7.50 -18.89
N THR A 77 -8.94 8.79 -18.89
CA THR A 77 -7.99 9.90 -18.71
C THR A 77 -8.43 10.80 -17.57
N SER A 78 -7.57 10.99 -16.58
CA SER A 78 -7.74 12.00 -15.53
C SER A 78 -7.08 13.31 -15.94
N LEU A 79 -7.85 14.39 -15.91
CA LEU A 79 -7.38 15.75 -16.17
C LEU A 79 -7.03 16.41 -14.85
N GLY A 80 -5.96 17.19 -14.82
CA GLY A 80 -5.57 17.87 -13.60
C GLY A 80 -4.68 19.07 -13.74
N ILE A 81 -4.36 19.63 -12.59
CA ILE A 81 -3.33 20.66 -12.44
C ILE A 81 -2.25 20.15 -11.51
N TYR A 82 -1.03 20.64 -11.70
CA TYR A 82 0.10 20.24 -10.88
C TYR A 82 1.00 21.42 -10.54
N GLU A 83 1.75 21.27 -9.46
CA GLU A 83 2.81 22.15 -9.05
C GLU A 83 3.94 21.30 -8.50
N ILE A 84 5.16 21.57 -8.95
CA ILE A 84 6.35 20.89 -8.47
C ILE A 84 7.37 21.94 -8.01
N ASP A 85 7.82 21.80 -6.78
CA ASP A 85 8.85 22.62 -6.15
C ASP A 85 9.81 21.71 -5.39
N GLY A 86 11.02 21.52 -5.96
CA GLY A 86 12.03 20.60 -5.44
C GLY A 86 11.52 19.17 -5.25
N ASP A 87 11.38 18.78 -3.99
CA ASP A 87 10.93 17.46 -3.54
C ASP A 87 9.46 17.44 -3.08
N SER A 88 8.72 18.50 -3.35
CA SER A 88 7.28 18.60 -3.13
C SER A 88 6.54 18.64 -4.46
N TRP A 89 5.62 17.71 -4.65
CA TRP A 89 4.76 17.64 -5.82
C TRP A 89 3.30 17.64 -5.38
N ARG A 90 2.54 18.64 -5.83
CA ARG A 90 1.10 18.76 -5.56
C ARG A 90 0.34 18.57 -6.85
N LEU A 91 -0.74 17.79 -6.81
CA LEU A 91 -1.58 17.51 -7.95
C LEU A 91 -3.06 17.51 -7.57
N CYS A 92 -3.90 18.04 -8.45
CA CYS A 92 -5.35 17.96 -8.31
C CYS A 92 -5.91 17.36 -9.59
N LEU A 93 -6.53 16.19 -9.48
CA LEU A 93 -7.01 15.37 -10.60
C LEU A 93 -8.52 15.22 -10.57
N THR A 94 -9.12 15.05 -11.74
CA THR A 94 -10.50 14.58 -11.85
C THR A 94 -10.59 13.08 -11.60
N MET A 95 -11.55 12.68 -10.77
CA MET A 95 -11.96 11.28 -10.60
C MET A 95 -13.19 10.99 -11.46
N THR A 96 -14.27 11.74 -11.24
CA THR A 96 -15.56 11.56 -11.93
C THR A 96 -15.96 12.78 -12.75
N SER A 97 -15.31 13.93 -12.53
CA SER A 97 -15.56 15.16 -13.27
C SER A 97 -14.91 15.11 -14.65
N LYS A 98 -15.58 15.73 -15.63
CA LYS A 98 -15.00 15.95 -16.97
C LYS A 98 -14.30 17.31 -17.09
N SER A 99 -14.41 18.15 -16.06
CA SER A 99 -13.84 19.50 -16.06
C SER A 99 -12.54 19.54 -15.27
N ARG A 100 -11.46 20.01 -15.91
CA ARG A 100 -10.17 20.20 -15.26
C ARG A 100 -10.30 21.14 -14.05
N PRO A 101 -9.70 20.81 -12.88
CA PRO A 101 -9.66 21.70 -11.74
C PRO A 101 -8.99 23.04 -12.10
N LYS A 102 -9.50 24.15 -11.56
CA LYS A 102 -8.94 25.50 -11.76
C LYS A 102 -8.05 25.97 -10.61
N SER A 103 -8.10 25.27 -9.47
CA SER A 103 -7.37 25.57 -8.25
C SER A 103 -7.09 24.27 -7.48
N PHE A 104 -6.09 24.28 -6.61
CA PHE A 104 -5.71 23.13 -5.75
C PHE A 104 -6.67 23.02 -4.56
N THR A 105 -7.94 22.79 -4.84
CA THR A 105 -9.01 22.74 -3.85
C THR A 105 -10.01 21.68 -4.27
N THR A 106 -10.51 20.90 -3.32
CA THR A 106 -11.64 19.99 -3.55
C THR A 106 -12.82 20.35 -2.65
N SER A 107 -14.01 19.98 -3.09
CA SER A 107 -15.26 20.18 -2.34
C SER A 107 -16.18 18.98 -2.52
N PRO A 108 -17.16 18.78 -1.62
CA PRO A 108 -18.13 17.69 -1.76
C PRO A 108 -18.79 17.71 -3.14
N GLY A 109 -18.78 16.56 -3.83
CA GLY A 109 -19.34 16.38 -5.18
C GLY A 109 -18.57 17.05 -6.32
N SER A 110 -17.37 17.56 -6.07
CA SER A 110 -16.51 18.13 -7.14
C SER A 110 -16.01 17.06 -8.13
N GLY A 111 -15.97 15.79 -7.73
CA GLY A 111 -15.33 14.72 -8.49
C GLY A 111 -13.83 14.93 -8.62
N HIS A 112 -13.17 15.54 -7.62
CA HIS A 112 -11.75 15.88 -7.63
C HIS A 112 -11.01 15.20 -6.47
N ALA A 113 -9.76 14.81 -6.73
CA ALA A 113 -8.79 14.37 -5.74
C ALA A 113 -7.65 15.39 -5.69
N LEU A 114 -7.25 15.81 -4.49
CA LEU A 114 -6.05 16.62 -4.25
C LEU A 114 -5.03 15.78 -3.49
N GLU A 115 -3.86 15.66 -4.08
CA GLU A 115 -2.74 14.90 -3.53
C GLU A 115 -1.55 15.82 -3.33
N THR A 116 -0.85 15.62 -2.22
CA THR A 116 0.49 16.16 -2.01
C THR A 116 1.44 15.01 -1.83
N LEU A 117 2.52 15.01 -2.59
CA LEU A 117 3.52 13.97 -2.62
C LEU A 117 4.90 14.55 -2.31
N VAL A 118 5.71 13.73 -1.66
CA VAL A 118 7.10 14.04 -1.35
C VAL A 118 8.04 13.07 -2.05
N ARG A 119 9.16 13.57 -2.58
CA ARG A 119 10.11 12.71 -3.28
C ARG A 119 10.67 11.68 -2.31
N THR A 120 10.75 10.44 -2.78
CA THR A 120 11.46 9.39 -2.06
C THR A 120 12.94 9.64 -2.25
N ASP A 121 13.53 10.41 -1.35
CA ASP A 121 14.97 10.55 -1.29
C ASP A 121 15.60 9.16 -1.18
N SER A 122 16.53 8.86 -2.08
CA SER A 122 17.47 7.75 -1.89
C SER A 122 18.37 7.96 -0.65
N SER A 123 18.23 9.09 0.07
CA SER A 123 18.92 9.40 1.33
C SER A 123 18.03 9.68 2.57
N SER A 124 16.69 9.69 2.45
CA SER A 124 15.74 9.92 3.58
C SER A 124 15.34 8.64 4.31
N ALA A 125 15.81 7.48 3.82
CA ALA A 125 15.93 6.29 4.68
C ALA A 125 16.95 6.48 5.83
N ALA A 126 17.69 7.60 5.88
CA ALA A 126 18.72 7.86 6.88
C ALA A 126 18.86 9.36 7.25
N LYS A 127 17.90 9.92 8.01
CA LYS A 127 18.13 10.94 9.06
C LYS A 127 16.81 11.39 9.71
N THR A 128 16.30 10.59 10.65
CA THR A 128 15.78 11.17 11.89
C THR A 128 16.96 11.29 12.85
N THR A 129 17.22 12.49 13.31
CA THR A 129 18.38 12.87 14.12
C THR A 129 18.35 12.15 15.46
N ARG A 130 19.10 11.04 15.53
CA ARG A 130 20.01 10.61 16.61
C ARG A 130 19.78 11.28 17.98
N GLY A 131 18.76 10.81 18.70
CA GLY A 131 18.91 10.53 20.13
C GLY A 131 19.85 9.33 20.26
N LYS A 132 21.03 9.54 20.82
CA LYS A 132 22.15 8.60 20.85
C LYS A 132 21.83 7.48 21.86
N GLY A 133 21.52 6.25 21.40
CA GLY A 133 21.37 5.11 22.32
C GLY A 133 20.96 3.74 21.75
N GLU A 134 20.11 3.64 20.72
CA GLU A 134 19.39 2.37 20.45
C GLU A 134 19.43 1.83 19.00
N ALA A 135 20.22 2.43 18.11
CA ALA A 135 20.17 2.09 16.68
C ALA A 135 21.10 0.94 16.23
N ASP A 136 22.01 0.46 17.08
CA ASP A 136 22.96 -0.60 16.70
C ASP A 136 22.41 -2.02 16.93
N THR A 137 21.33 -2.15 17.70
CA THR A 137 20.69 -3.44 17.97
C THR A 137 19.81 -3.89 16.79
N ALA A 138 19.00 -3.01 16.19
CA ALA A 138 17.93 -3.42 15.25
C ALA A 138 18.40 -4.00 13.90
N LYS A 139 19.55 -3.56 13.35
CA LYS A 139 20.07 -4.06 12.06
C LYS A 139 20.67 -5.48 12.17
N VAL A 140 20.99 -5.90 13.39
CA VAL A 140 21.49 -7.25 13.72
C VAL A 140 20.32 -8.24 13.92
N ILE A 141 19.10 -7.78 14.21
CA ILE A 141 18.01 -8.67 14.66
C ILE A 141 17.40 -9.54 13.56
N LEU A 142 17.32 -9.12 12.28
CA LEU A 142 16.63 -9.95 11.26
C LEU A 142 17.51 -11.04 10.64
N ALA A 143 18.84 -10.91 10.67
CA ALA A 143 19.75 -11.88 10.06
C ALA A 143 19.98 -13.13 10.92
N ASP A 144 19.81 -13.02 12.25
CA ASP A 144 20.08 -14.09 13.22
C ASP A 144 18.80 -14.79 13.71
N ILE A 145 17.63 -14.46 13.14
CA ILE A 145 16.38 -15.13 13.50
C ILE A 145 16.22 -16.40 12.67
N GLU A 146 16.31 -17.54 13.35
CA GLU A 146 15.87 -18.81 12.78
C GLU A 146 14.34 -18.83 12.67
N PHE A 147 13.85 -19.14 11.47
CA PHE A 147 12.43 -19.27 11.16
C PHE A 147 12.09 -20.74 10.95
N ALA A 148 11.43 -21.33 11.94
CA ALA A 148 10.92 -22.70 11.82
C ALA A 148 9.77 -22.75 10.79
N PRO A 149 9.65 -23.83 10.01
CA PRO A 149 8.49 -24.07 9.17
C PRO A 149 7.19 -23.98 9.97
N VAL A 150 6.10 -23.56 9.32
CA VAL A 150 4.77 -23.48 9.93
C VAL A 150 3.81 -24.48 9.25
N PRO A 151 3.82 -25.77 9.63
CA PRO A 151 3.14 -26.85 8.92
C PRO A 151 1.64 -26.60 8.66
N GLU A 152 0.95 -26.01 9.63
CA GLU A 152 -0.48 -25.74 9.53
C GLU A 152 -0.84 -24.68 8.48
N LEU A 153 0.09 -23.77 8.16
CA LEU A 153 -0.12 -22.72 7.17
C LEU A 153 0.33 -23.11 5.76
N GLN A 154 1.02 -24.25 5.59
CA GLN A 154 1.62 -24.65 4.31
C GLN A 154 0.59 -24.75 3.18
N GLY A 155 1.04 -24.39 1.98
CA GLY A 155 0.31 -24.58 0.73
C GLY A 155 -0.22 -23.28 0.14
N GLU A 156 -1.12 -23.44 -0.82
CA GLU A 156 -1.74 -22.32 -1.53
C GLU A 156 -3.11 -22.01 -0.96
N TRP A 157 -3.43 -20.72 -0.93
CA TRP A 157 -4.66 -20.19 -0.36
C TRP A 157 -5.25 -19.13 -1.29
N LYS A 158 -6.57 -19.11 -1.39
CA LYS A 158 -7.33 -18.04 -2.03
C LYS A 158 -8.04 -17.20 -0.99
N MET A 159 -8.10 -15.89 -1.19
CA MET A 159 -8.84 -15.02 -0.29
C MET A 159 -10.34 -15.26 -0.46
N VAL A 160 -11.05 -15.32 0.67
CA VAL A 160 -12.51 -15.37 0.75
C VAL A 160 -13.06 -13.98 1.01
N SER A 161 -12.41 -13.23 1.90
CA SER A 161 -12.74 -11.84 2.20
C SER A 161 -11.54 -11.11 2.80
N GLY A 162 -11.60 -9.78 2.79
CA GLY A 162 -10.69 -8.98 3.56
C GLY A 162 -11.18 -7.56 3.77
N THR A 163 -10.69 -6.92 4.83
CA THR A 163 -10.82 -5.51 5.10
C THR A 163 -9.45 -4.90 5.36
N ARG A 164 -9.28 -3.62 5.03
CA ARG A 164 -8.12 -2.81 5.41
C ARG A 164 -8.63 -1.50 6.00
N ASP A 165 -8.16 -1.18 7.21
CA ASP A 165 -8.58 0.00 7.96
C ASP A 165 -10.11 0.08 8.15
N GLY A 166 -10.74 -1.08 8.33
CA GLY A 166 -12.19 -1.25 8.38
C GLY A 166 -12.94 -1.21 7.04
N TYR A 167 -12.28 -0.89 5.92
CA TYR A 167 -12.92 -0.87 4.59
C TYR A 167 -12.79 -2.23 3.90
N PRO A 168 -13.87 -2.79 3.32
CA PRO A 168 -13.81 -4.01 2.53
C PRO A 168 -12.85 -3.89 1.34
N LEU A 169 -12.06 -4.94 1.10
CA LEU A 169 -11.30 -5.06 -0.14
C LEU A 169 -12.25 -5.27 -1.32
N GLU A 170 -11.93 -4.66 -2.45
CA GLU A 170 -12.72 -4.79 -3.68
C GLU A 170 -12.80 -6.25 -4.17
N ALA A 171 -13.94 -6.61 -4.79
CA ALA A 171 -14.17 -7.97 -5.28
C ALA A 171 -13.08 -8.46 -6.25
N MET A 172 -12.54 -7.58 -7.09
CA MET A 172 -11.45 -7.93 -8.00
C MET A 172 -10.15 -8.24 -7.25
N MET A 173 -9.84 -7.50 -6.18
CA MET A 173 -8.71 -7.83 -5.31
C MET A 173 -8.93 -9.17 -4.62
N VAL A 174 -10.10 -9.39 -4.01
CA VAL A 174 -10.41 -10.66 -3.32
C VAL A 174 -10.29 -11.86 -4.28
N ASN A 175 -10.87 -11.75 -5.48
CA ASN A 175 -10.89 -12.84 -6.47
C ASN A 175 -9.51 -13.14 -7.07
N SER A 176 -8.62 -12.14 -7.14
CA SER A 176 -7.28 -12.28 -7.69
C SER A 176 -6.20 -12.54 -6.64
N ALA A 177 -6.57 -12.50 -5.36
CA ALA A 177 -5.66 -12.71 -4.24
C ALA A 177 -5.24 -14.17 -4.10
N LYS A 178 -3.92 -14.39 -4.08
CA LYS A 178 -3.29 -15.67 -3.80
C LYS A 178 -2.28 -15.50 -2.68
N ARG A 179 -2.30 -16.42 -1.72
CA ARG A 179 -1.26 -16.58 -0.70
C ARG A 179 -0.61 -17.94 -0.87
N VAL A 180 0.71 -17.98 -0.84
CA VAL A 180 1.50 -19.21 -0.81
C VAL A 180 2.34 -19.20 0.46
N VAL A 181 2.38 -20.33 1.16
CA VAL A 181 3.26 -20.53 2.32
C VAL A 181 4.12 -21.77 2.06
N ASN A 182 5.44 -21.58 2.13
CA ASN A 182 6.44 -22.64 1.99
C ASN A 182 7.50 -22.49 3.08
N GLY A 183 7.61 -23.50 3.96
CA GLY A 183 8.43 -23.40 5.16
C GLY A 183 7.90 -22.30 6.09
N SER A 184 8.72 -21.31 6.39
CA SER A 184 8.32 -20.12 7.14
C SER A 184 7.93 -18.95 6.24
N GLU A 185 8.17 -19.04 4.93
CA GLU A 185 7.97 -17.93 4.03
C GLU A 185 6.53 -17.88 3.54
N THR A 186 5.94 -16.68 3.57
CA THR A 186 4.65 -16.39 2.96
C THR A 186 4.79 -15.32 1.89
N ILE A 187 4.15 -15.57 0.75
CA ILE A 187 4.02 -14.62 -0.35
C ILE A 187 2.53 -14.37 -0.56
N VAL A 188 2.14 -13.09 -0.62
CA VAL A 188 0.79 -12.67 -1.02
C VAL A 188 0.89 -11.90 -2.32
N SER A 189 0.03 -12.22 -3.27
CA SER A 189 -0.06 -11.60 -4.57
C SER A 189 -1.50 -11.29 -4.96
N PHE A 190 -1.71 -10.23 -5.73
CA PHE A 190 -2.99 -9.88 -6.35
C PHE A 190 -2.81 -9.84 -7.86
N GLY A 191 -3.61 -10.59 -8.61
CA GLY A 191 -3.52 -10.63 -10.08
C GLY A 191 -2.15 -11.09 -10.61
N GLY A 192 -1.42 -11.90 -9.84
CA GLY A 192 -0.06 -12.34 -10.17
C GLY A 192 1.05 -11.37 -9.78
N GLN A 193 0.74 -10.17 -9.30
CA GLN A 193 1.72 -9.22 -8.78
C GLN A 193 1.97 -9.45 -7.29
N MET A 194 3.24 -9.59 -6.90
CA MET A 194 3.64 -9.74 -5.50
C MET A 194 3.36 -8.46 -4.70
N PHE A 195 2.65 -8.61 -3.59
CA PHE A 195 2.28 -7.54 -2.67
C PHE A 195 3.06 -7.59 -1.36
N LEU A 196 3.27 -8.81 -0.85
CA LEU A 196 3.97 -9.08 0.39
C LEU A 196 4.85 -10.31 0.23
N ARG A 197 6.07 -10.24 0.74
CA ARG A 197 6.91 -11.41 1.02
C ARG A 197 7.45 -11.28 2.45
N ALA A 198 7.24 -12.28 3.28
CA ALA A 198 7.67 -12.24 4.68
C ALA A 198 8.02 -13.64 5.18
N ASN A 199 8.89 -13.71 6.18
CA ASN A 199 8.95 -14.89 7.04
C ASN A 199 7.95 -14.73 8.18
N VAL A 200 7.27 -15.81 8.56
CA VAL A 200 6.32 -15.83 9.66
C VAL A 200 6.85 -16.60 10.86
N LYS A 201 6.54 -16.11 12.06
CA LYS A 201 6.65 -16.87 13.32
C LYS A 201 5.28 -16.94 13.96
N VAL A 202 4.93 -18.10 14.52
CA VAL A 202 3.66 -18.32 15.19
C VAL A 202 3.88 -18.72 16.65
N ASP A 203 3.02 -18.25 17.54
CA ASP A 203 2.96 -18.70 18.93
C ASP A 203 1.54 -19.20 19.24
N LYS A 204 1.41 -20.53 19.27
CA LYS A 204 0.15 -21.22 19.57
C LYS A 204 -0.11 -21.41 21.07
N THR A 205 0.82 -20.98 21.93
CA THR A 205 0.60 -21.00 23.38
C THR A 205 -0.27 -19.83 23.85
N LYS A 206 -0.46 -18.84 22.99
CA LYS A 206 -1.28 -17.65 23.22
C LYS A 206 -2.72 -17.89 22.79
N SER A 207 -3.64 -17.11 23.35
CA SER A 207 -5.04 -17.10 22.96
C SER A 207 -5.48 -15.65 22.78
N PRO A 208 -5.81 -15.22 21.56
CA PRO A 208 -5.73 -15.95 20.28
C PRO A 208 -4.28 -16.30 19.87
N PHE A 209 -4.10 -17.25 18.93
CA PHE A 209 -2.76 -17.61 18.44
C PHE A 209 -2.09 -16.40 17.79
N GLU A 210 -0.84 -16.17 18.13
CA GLU A 210 -0.08 -15.02 17.63
C GLU A 210 0.66 -15.37 16.34
N ILE A 211 0.78 -14.39 15.43
CA ILE A 211 1.60 -14.48 14.23
C ILE A 211 2.37 -13.17 14.03
N ASP A 212 3.67 -13.28 13.75
CA ASP A 212 4.53 -12.16 13.43
C ASP A 212 5.05 -12.29 12.01
N TYR A 213 4.94 -11.21 11.23
CA TYR A 213 5.47 -11.11 9.88
C TYR A 213 6.75 -10.30 9.89
N HIS A 214 7.86 -10.96 9.58
CA HIS A 214 9.14 -10.34 9.33
C HIS A 214 9.23 -10.02 7.84
N ASN A 215 8.88 -8.79 7.49
CA ASN A 215 8.66 -8.39 6.10
C ASN A 215 9.98 -8.32 5.32
N ILE A 216 10.09 -9.14 4.28
CA ILE A 216 11.24 -9.21 3.37
C ILE A 216 11.04 -8.23 2.20
N ALA A 217 9.83 -8.20 1.62
CA ALA A 217 9.47 -7.31 0.53
C ALA A 217 8.02 -6.83 0.65
N GLY A 218 7.71 -5.71 -0.02
CA GLY A 218 6.43 -5.00 0.09
C GLY A 218 6.55 -3.74 0.96
N MET A 219 5.43 -3.08 1.21
CA MET A 219 5.40 -1.76 1.88
C MET A 219 5.96 -1.77 3.32
N GLY A 220 5.95 -2.94 3.96
CA GLY A 220 6.50 -3.13 5.31
C GLY A 220 7.93 -3.62 5.36
N ALA A 221 8.66 -3.70 4.24
CA ALA A 221 9.98 -4.34 4.17
C ALA A 221 10.94 -3.85 5.27
N GLY A 222 11.61 -4.78 5.94
CA GLY A 222 12.51 -4.53 7.06
C GLY A 222 11.82 -4.28 8.42
N LYS A 223 10.48 -4.24 8.47
CA LYS A 223 9.71 -4.07 9.70
C LYS A 223 8.98 -5.35 10.08
N ILE A 224 8.60 -5.45 11.35
CA ILE A 224 7.74 -6.50 11.87
C ILE A 224 6.28 -6.02 11.89
N GLN A 225 5.36 -6.84 11.41
CA GLN A 225 3.93 -6.66 11.63
C GLN A 225 3.45 -7.72 12.63
N HIS A 226 2.73 -7.26 13.65
CA HIS A 226 2.15 -8.13 14.67
C HIS A 226 0.70 -8.45 14.35
N GLY A 227 0.34 -9.71 14.44
CA GLY A 227 -1.00 -10.20 14.18
C GLY A 227 -1.42 -11.36 15.05
N ILE A 228 -2.64 -11.81 14.83
CA ILE A 228 -3.19 -13.03 15.40
C ILE A 228 -3.85 -13.84 14.29
N TYR A 229 -3.93 -15.15 14.47
CA TYR A 229 -4.53 -16.04 13.50
C TYR A 229 -5.35 -17.14 14.14
N LYS A 230 -6.27 -17.71 13.35
CA LYS A 230 -6.98 -18.93 13.69
C LYS A 230 -7.24 -19.75 12.44
N LEU A 231 -7.30 -21.07 12.62
CA LEU A 231 -7.61 -22.06 11.59
C LEU A 231 -8.85 -22.84 12.05
N GLU A 232 -9.97 -22.63 11.38
CA GLU A 232 -11.27 -23.24 11.70
C GLU A 232 -11.96 -23.61 10.38
N ASP A 233 -12.51 -24.83 10.28
CA ASP A 233 -13.27 -25.29 9.10
C ASP A 233 -12.56 -25.11 7.74
N GLY A 234 -11.22 -25.24 7.72
CA GLY A 234 -10.40 -25.05 6.52
C GLY A 234 -10.22 -23.58 6.10
N LEU A 235 -10.65 -22.63 6.94
CA LEU A 235 -10.46 -21.21 6.79
C LEU A 235 -9.32 -20.71 7.69
N LEU A 236 -8.45 -19.91 7.11
CA LEU A 236 -7.40 -19.17 7.81
C LEU A 236 -7.85 -17.72 7.98
N SER A 237 -8.16 -17.34 9.20
CA SER A 237 -8.42 -15.94 9.58
C SER A 237 -7.13 -15.31 10.08
N LEU A 238 -6.78 -14.14 9.55
CA LEU A 238 -5.57 -13.39 9.87
C LEU A 238 -5.93 -11.92 10.08
N ILE A 239 -5.68 -11.38 11.28
CA ILE A 239 -5.75 -9.94 11.53
C ILE A 239 -4.39 -9.45 12.02
N TYR A 240 -3.89 -8.38 11.42
CA TYR A 240 -2.58 -7.82 11.74
C TYR A 240 -2.63 -6.30 11.65
N ALA A 241 -1.80 -5.67 12.48
CA ALA A 241 -1.66 -4.23 12.51
C ALA A 241 -0.65 -3.75 11.45
N SER A 242 -0.68 -2.46 11.16
CA SER A 242 0.34 -1.79 10.36
C SER A 242 1.76 -2.05 10.92
N PRO A 243 2.81 -2.06 10.08
CA PRO A 243 4.18 -2.34 10.55
C PRO A 243 4.60 -1.49 11.75
N GLY A 244 5.07 -2.14 12.82
CA GLY A 244 5.49 -1.49 14.07
C GLY A 244 4.36 -1.09 15.02
N ALA A 245 3.09 -1.26 14.63
CA ALA A 245 1.95 -1.05 15.52
C ALA A 245 1.71 -2.25 16.44
N ALA A 246 0.94 -2.04 17.51
CA ALA A 246 0.66 -3.06 18.52
C ALA A 246 -0.15 -4.24 17.96
N ARG A 247 0.08 -5.43 18.52
CA ARG A 247 -0.65 -6.65 18.16
C ARG A 247 -2.17 -6.48 18.41
N PRO A 248 -3.04 -6.82 17.45
CA PRO A 248 -4.48 -6.92 17.67
C PRO A 248 -4.80 -7.97 18.75
N LYS A 249 -5.85 -7.72 19.54
CA LYS A 249 -6.27 -8.63 20.63
C LYS A 249 -7.47 -9.50 20.28
N SER A 250 -8.20 -9.15 19.22
CA SER A 250 -9.40 -9.86 18.76
C SER A 250 -9.54 -9.76 17.24
N PHE A 251 -10.40 -10.60 16.66
CA PHE A 251 -10.73 -10.60 15.22
C PHE A 251 -11.81 -9.57 14.88
N ASP A 252 -11.69 -8.38 15.45
CA ASP A 252 -12.60 -7.26 15.22
C ASP A 252 -11.86 -6.14 14.52
N THR A 253 -12.54 -5.50 13.57
CA THR A 253 -12.02 -4.34 12.86
C THR A 253 -13.09 -3.27 12.77
N LYS A 254 -12.65 -2.02 12.80
CA LYS A 254 -13.48 -0.83 12.66
C LYS A 254 -12.76 0.18 11.76
N GLN A 255 -13.53 1.07 11.17
CA GLN A 255 -12.99 2.13 10.32
C GLN A 255 -11.92 2.95 11.08
N GLY A 256 -10.74 3.10 10.49
CA GLY A 256 -9.64 3.89 11.07
C GLY A 256 -8.79 3.18 12.14
N ASP A 257 -8.90 1.86 12.30
CA ASP A 257 -8.10 1.10 13.27
C ASP A 257 -6.69 0.73 12.80
N GLY A 258 -6.37 0.97 11.53
CA GLY A 258 -5.09 0.59 10.91
C GLY A 258 -4.85 -0.91 10.83
N LEU A 259 -5.90 -1.73 10.95
CA LEU A 259 -5.84 -3.19 10.92
C LEU A 259 -6.19 -3.72 9.53
N THR A 260 -5.56 -4.83 9.16
CA THR A 260 -5.96 -5.63 8.01
C THR A 260 -6.49 -6.96 8.50
N TYR A 261 -7.74 -7.27 8.19
CA TYR A 261 -8.36 -8.56 8.53
C TYR A 261 -8.67 -9.32 7.24
N THR A 262 -8.18 -10.56 7.11
CA THR A 262 -8.36 -11.37 5.90
C THR A 262 -8.75 -12.80 6.25
N ILE A 263 -9.60 -13.40 5.42
CA ILE A 263 -10.01 -14.80 5.52
C ILE A 263 -9.59 -15.51 4.24
N TRP A 264 -8.95 -16.67 4.38
CA TRP A 264 -8.40 -17.44 3.28
C TRP A 264 -8.89 -18.89 3.31
N LYS A 265 -9.12 -19.47 2.13
CA LYS A 265 -9.47 -20.88 1.97
C LYS A 265 -8.31 -21.63 1.33
N LYS A 266 -7.91 -22.74 1.95
CA LYS A 266 -6.85 -23.61 1.42
C LYS A 266 -7.28 -24.20 0.07
N GLN A 267 -6.38 -24.17 -0.90
CA GLN A 267 -6.58 -24.88 -2.16
C GLN A 267 -6.20 -26.35 -1.94
N GLN A 268 -7.05 -27.27 -2.41
CA GLN A 268 -6.69 -28.69 -2.43
C GLN A 268 -5.57 -28.89 -3.46
N ALA A 269 -4.59 -29.72 -3.13
CA ALA A 269 -3.65 -30.21 -4.14
C ALA A 269 -4.45 -31.03 -5.16
N GLY A 270 -4.39 -30.62 -6.43
CA GLY A 270 -4.96 -31.38 -7.55
C GLY A 270 -4.17 -32.64 -7.85
#